data_AF-A0A963X9Y2-F1
#
_entry.id   AF-A0A963X9Y2-F1
#
_cell.length_a   1.000
_cell.length_b   1.000
_cell.length_c   1.000
_cell.angle_alpha   90.00
_cell.angle_beta   90.00
_cell.angle_gamma   90.00
#
_symmetry.space_group_name_H-M   'P 1'
#
loop_
_entity.id
_entity.type
_entity.pdbx_description
1 polymer ?
#
loop_
_entity_poly.entity_id
_entity_poly.type
_entity_poly.pdbx_seq_one_letter_code
_entity_poly.pdbx_strand_id
1 'polypeptide(L)'
;VNTAMLRVLAYSISSFFGGIAGAMFVAISQSIYPSSFVVTDSVNFMLYCFLGGLGYVFGPMLGTFLLYFGWDLLSVAKQYQLLIYSGAMIALMLVLPNGVLSLLDRKETRK
;
A
#
# COMPACT_ATOMS: atom_id res chain seq x y z
N VAL A 1 21.20 15.74 21.05
CA VAL A 1 20.64 14.46 20.57
C VAL A 1 21.31 14.12 19.25
N ASN A 2 21.85 12.92 19.05
CA ASN A 2 22.57 12.57 17.82
C ASN A 2 21.60 12.24 16.67
N THR A 3 21.35 13.21 15.79
CA THR A 3 20.40 13.08 14.67
C THR A 3 20.88 12.10 13.60
N ALA A 4 22.20 11.91 13.46
CA ALA A 4 22.77 10.95 12.53
C ALA A 4 22.43 9.51 12.93
N MET A 5 22.56 9.17 14.22
CA MET A 5 22.24 7.83 14.73
C MET A 5 20.74 7.51 14.56
N LEU A 6 19.85 8.48 14.82
CA LEU A 6 18.40 8.29 14.66
C LEU A 6 18.00 8.04 13.21
N ARG A 7 18.63 8.73 12.25
CA ARG A 7 18.37 8.52 10.81
C ARG A 7 18.84 7.16 10.35
N VAL A 8 20.03 6.74 10.77
CA VAL A 8 20.57 5.42 10.43
C VAL A 8 19.68 4.33 11.04
N LEU A 9 19.27 4.47 12.31
CA LEU A 9 18.37 3.51 12.97
C LEU A 9 17.04 3.37 12.22
N ALA A 10 16.39 4.49 11.90
CA ALA A 10 15.12 4.48 11.16
C ALA A 10 15.26 3.83 9.77
N TYR A 11 16.36 4.11 9.06
CA TYR A 11 16.66 3.50 7.77
C TYR A 11 16.94 2.00 7.87
N SER A 12 17.72 1.57 8.87
CA SER A 12 18.01 0.16 9.11
C SER A 12 16.76 -0.64 9.44
N ILE A 13 15.87 -0.11 10.28
CA ILE A 13 14.59 -0.75 10.61
C ILE A 13 13.71 -0.88 9.36
N SER A 14 13.58 0.17 8.56
CA SER A 14 12.80 0.13 7.31
C SER A 14 13.35 -0.89 6.31
N SER A 15 14.68 -0.89 6.11
CA SER A 15 15.36 -1.78 5.18
C SER A 15 15.26 -3.25 5.60
N PHE A 16 15.26 -3.52 6.91
CA PHE A 16 15.08 -4.86 7.46
C PHE A 16 13.71 -5.44 7.07
N PHE A 17 12.63 -4.68 7.27
CA PHE A 17 11.29 -5.13 6.86
C PHE A 17 11.15 -5.24 5.33
N GLY A 18 11.75 -4.33 4.56
CA GLY A 18 11.80 -4.42 3.10
C GLY A 18 12.51 -5.69 2.61
N GLY A 19 13.62 -6.06 3.25
CA GLY A 19 14.35 -7.29 2.96
C GLY A 19 13.55 -8.56 3.25
N ILE A 20 12.85 -8.61 4.39
CA ILE A 20 11.97 -9.73 4.76
C ILE A 20 10.84 -9.89 3.73
N ALA A 21 10.20 -8.79 3.35
CA ALA A 21 9.12 -8.81 2.35
C ALA A 21 9.60 -9.37 1.01
N GLY A 22 10.78 -8.94 0.53
CA GLY A 22 11.38 -9.45 -0.70
C GLY A 22 11.74 -10.93 -0.63
N ALA A 23 12.31 -11.39 0.50
CA ALA A 23 12.63 -12.80 0.71
C ALA A 23 11.36 -13.68 0.71
N MET A 24 10.28 -13.22 1.37
CA MET A 24 8.99 -13.91 1.34
C MET A 24 8.39 -13.95 -0.07
N PHE A 25 8.48 -12.85 -0.83
CA PHE A 25 7.97 -12.80 -2.20
C PHE A 25 8.61 -13.84 -3.12
N VAL A 26 9.94 -14.01 -3.02
CA VAL A 26 10.67 -15.03 -3.78
C VAL A 26 10.26 -16.45 -3.36
N ALA A 27 10.11 -16.68 -2.05
CA ALA A 27 9.70 -17.99 -1.53
C ALA A 27 8.29 -18.39 -2.00
N ILE A 28 7.35 -17.43 -2.09
CA ILE A 28 5.97 -17.68 -2.53
C ILE A 28 5.89 -17.83 -4.06
N SER A 29 6.66 -17.05 -4.81
CA SER A 29 6.55 -17.03 -6.28
C SER A 29 7.15 -18.26 -6.95
N GLN A 30 8.09 -18.97 -6.30
CA GLN A 30 8.78 -20.21 -6.71
C GLN A 30 9.51 -20.20 -8.08
N SER A 31 9.13 -19.33 -9.02
CA SER A 31 9.76 -19.12 -10.32
C SER A 31 9.66 -17.63 -10.67
N ILE A 32 10.81 -17.01 -10.93
CA ILE A 32 10.92 -15.59 -11.21
C ILE A 32 11.08 -15.42 -12.71
N TYR A 33 10.07 -14.80 -13.34
CA TYR A 33 10.13 -14.40 -14.73
C TYR A 33 10.30 -12.88 -14.81
N PRO A 34 10.97 -12.34 -15.85
CA PRO A 34 11.09 -10.89 -16.03
C PRO A 34 9.73 -10.19 -16.22
N SER A 35 8.67 -10.95 -16.50
CA SER A 35 7.29 -10.48 -16.55
C SER A 35 6.64 -10.26 -15.17
N SER A 36 7.24 -10.76 -14.07
CA SER A 36 6.74 -10.58 -12.70
C SER A 36 7.12 -9.25 -12.07
N PHE A 37 8.00 -8.48 -12.72
CA PHE A 37 8.44 -7.15 -12.28
C PHE A 37 8.21 -6.16 -13.41
N VAL A 38 6.94 -5.89 -13.71
CA VAL A 38 6.58 -4.89 -14.71
C VAL A 38 6.37 -3.53 -14.06
N VAL A 39 6.48 -2.46 -14.86
CA VAL A 39 6.26 -1.08 -14.40
C VAL A 39 4.90 -0.93 -13.70
N THR A 40 3.91 -1.70 -14.11
CA THR A 40 2.57 -1.75 -13.51
C THR A 40 2.61 -2.14 -12.04
N ASP A 41 3.49 -3.05 -11.60
CA ASP A 41 3.60 -3.45 -10.20
C ASP A 41 4.12 -2.30 -9.33
N SER A 42 5.13 -1.58 -9.82
CA SER A 42 5.66 -0.37 -9.16
C SER A 42 4.58 0.70 -8.99
N VAL A 43 3.75 0.90 -10.03
CA VAL A 43 2.62 1.83 -9.98
C VAL A 43 1.59 1.39 -8.95
N ASN A 44 1.27 0.09 -8.90
CA ASN A 44 0.34 -0.47 -7.90
C ASN A 44 0.86 -0.27 -6.45
N PHE A 45 2.15 -0.50 -6.19
CA PHE A 45 2.74 -0.22 -4.87
C PHE A 45 2.62 1.26 -4.48
N MET A 46 2.84 2.16 -5.45
CA MET A 46 2.69 3.60 -5.23
C MET A 46 1.22 3.96 -4.93
N LEU A 47 0.27 3.37 -5.64
CA LEU A 47 -1.18 3.50 -5.41
C LEU A 47 -1.57 3.06 -3.99
N TYR A 48 -1.06 1.93 -3.52
CA TYR A 48 -1.32 1.45 -2.15
C TYR A 48 -0.85 2.44 -1.08
N CYS A 49 0.32 3.04 -1.28
CA CYS A 49 0.85 4.10 -0.42
C CYS A 49 0.00 5.38 -0.47
N PHE A 50 -0.37 5.83 -1.68
CA PHE A 50 -1.19 7.04 -1.86
C PHE A 50 -2.56 6.91 -1.22
N LEU A 51 -3.23 5.77 -1.40
CA LEU A 51 -4.53 5.53 -0.80
C LEU A 51 -4.44 5.53 0.73
N GLY A 52 -3.42 4.87 1.27
CA GLY A 52 -3.18 4.80 2.71
C GLY A 52 -2.93 6.16 3.36
N GLY A 53 -2.32 7.09 2.62
CA GLY A 53 -1.97 8.44 3.04
C GLY A 53 -0.46 8.60 3.26
N LEU A 54 0.16 9.53 2.55
CA LEU A 54 1.62 9.79 2.60
C LEU A 54 2.09 10.42 3.93
N GLY A 55 1.19 11.02 4.70
CA GLY A 55 1.51 11.71 5.96
C GLY A 55 1.60 10.78 7.18
N TYR A 56 1.23 9.51 7.05
CA TYR A 56 1.13 8.59 8.18
C TYR A 56 1.98 7.34 8.00
N VAL A 57 2.76 6.99 9.04
CA VAL A 57 3.62 5.79 9.04
C VAL A 57 2.81 4.49 8.84
N PHE A 58 1.59 4.43 9.36
CA PHE A 58 0.67 3.28 9.21
C PHE A 58 -0.27 3.39 7.99
N GLY A 59 -0.24 4.50 7.26
CA GLY A 59 -1.09 4.73 6.08
C GLY A 59 -0.92 3.63 5.03
N PRO A 60 0.30 3.40 4.50
CA PRO A 60 0.55 2.39 3.46
C PRO A 60 0.13 0.97 3.85
N MET A 61 0.25 0.61 5.13
CA MET A 61 -0.13 -0.71 5.63
C MET A 61 -1.64 -0.93 5.51
N LEU A 62 -2.45 0.06 5.93
CA LEU A 62 -3.90 0.01 5.80
C LEU A 62 -4.37 0.16 4.35
N GLY A 63 -3.69 1.01 3.56
CA GLY A 63 -3.96 1.17 2.13
C GLY A 63 -3.76 -0.13 1.35
N THR A 64 -2.66 -0.83 1.62
CA THR A 64 -2.37 -2.14 1.03
C THR A 64 -3.40 -3.18 1.47
N PHE A 65 -3.75 -3.23 2.76
CA PHE A 65 -4.72 -4.19 3.28
C PHE A 65 -6.10 -4.00 2.65
N LEU A 66 -6.61 -2.76 2.64
CA LEU A 66 -7.92 -2.45 2.06
C LEU A 66 -7.97 -2.81 0.57
N LEU A 67 -6.91 -2.47 -0.17
CA LEU A 67 -6.87 -2.68 -1.60
C LEU A 67 -6.68 -4.11 -2.02
N TYR A 68 -5.79 -4.82 -1.34
CA TYR A 68 -5.53 -6.22 -1.61
C TYR A 68 -6.78 -7.07 -1.30
N PHE A 69 -7.41 -6.86 -0.14
CA PHE A 69 -8.67 -7.54 0.18
C PHE A 69 -9.81 -7.11 -0.74
N GLY A 70 -9.88 -5.82 -1.09
CA GLY A 70 -10.87 -5.31 -2.03
C GLY A 70 -10.74 -5.95 -3.41
N TRP A 71 -9.51 -6.14 -3.90
CA TRP A 71 -9.22 -6.85 -5.14
C TRP A 71 -9.66 -8.31 -5.05
N ASP A 72 -9.34 -8.99 -3.95
CA ASP A 72 -9.62 -10.42 -3.74
C ASP A 72 -11.14 -10.70 -3.68
N LEU A 73 -11.90 -9.88 -2.94
CA LEU A 73 -13.37 -9.96 -2.87
C LEU A 73 -14.04 -9.75 -4.23
N LEU A 74 -13.48 -8.87 -5.07
CA LEU A 74 -13.99 -8.59 -6.41
C LEU A 74 -13.57 -9.65 -7.45
N SER A 75 -12.64 -10.55 -7.11
CA SER A 75 -12.14 -11.58 -8.02
C SER A 75 -13.21 -12.59 -8.46
N VAL A 76 -14.34 -12.65 -7.73
CA VAL A 76 -15.52 -13.44 -8.09
C VAL A 76 -16.20 -12.91 -9.36
N ALA A 77 -16.09 -11.60 -9.67
CA ALA A 77 -16.66 -10.96 -10.85
C ALA A 77 -15.57 -10.67 -11.92
N LYS A 78 -14.92 -11.73 -12.43
CA LYS A 78 -13.71 -11.69 -13.28
C LYS A 78 -13.75 -10.73 -14.48
N GLN A 79 -14.91 -10.44 -15.06
CA GLN A 79 -15.00 -9.71 -16.34
C GLN A 79 -15.08 -8.17 -16.19
N TYR A 80 -15.57 -7.67 -15.05
CA TYR A 80 -15.67 -6.22 -14.77
C TYR A 80 -14.71 -5.76 -13.67
N GLN A 81 -13.90 -6.68 -13.13
CA GLN A 81 -13.01 -6.45 -12.00
C GLN A 81 -12.09 -5.24 -12.18
N LEU A 82 -11.42 -5.12 -13.32
CA LEU A 82 -10.48 -4.02 -13.58
C LEU A 82 -11.19 -2.65 -13.62
N LEU A 83 -12.39 -2.61 -14.22
CA LEU A 83 -13.18 -1.39 -14.38
C LEU A 83 -13.76 -0.91 -13.04
N ILE A 84 -14.30 -1.84 -12.25
CA ILE A 84 -14.86 -1.53 -10.93
C ILE A 84 -13.74 -1.17 -9.96
N TYR A 85 -12.60 -1.87 -10.01
CA TYR A 85 -11.47 -1.61 -9.13
C TYR A 85 -10.83 -0.24 -9.39
N SER A 86 -10.58 0.11 -10.66
CA SER A 86 -10.07 1.44 -11.03
C SER A 86 -11.08 2.55 -10.74
N GLY A 87 -12.37 2.32 -10.98
CA GLY A 87 -13.44 3.27 -10.62
C GLY A 87 -13.56 3.49 -9.11
N ALA A 88 -13.53 2.42 -8.32
CA ALA A 88 -13.53 2.48 -6.86
C ALA A 88 -12.29 3.20 -6.32
N MET A 89 -11.13 2.99 -6.94
CA MET A 89 -9.89 3.70 -6.62
C MET A 89 -9.97 5.20 -6.85
N ILE A 90 -10.45 5.61 -8.04
CA ILE A 90 -10.62 7.02 -8.36
C ILE A 90 -11.65 7.66 -7.41
N ALA A 91 -12.75 6.96 -7.12
CA ALA A 91 -13.75 7.44 -6.16
C ALA A 91 -13.16 7.61 -4.75
N LEU A 92 -12.37 6.65 -4.27
CA LEU A 92 -11.69 6.76 -2.97
C LEU A 92 -10.70 7.93 -2.93
N MET A 93 -9.92 8.14 -4.00
CA MET A 93 -8.99 9.27 -4.11
C MET A 93 -9.72 10.63 -4.13
N LEU A 94 -10.89 10.70 -4.78
CA LEU A 94 -11.70 11.92 -4.84
C LEU A 94 -12.39 12.25 -3.51
N VAL A 95 -12.88 11.23 -2.80
CA VAL A 95 -13.65 11.43 -1.55
C VAL A 95 -12.70 11.64 -0.35
N LEU A 96 -11.46 11.14 -0.41
CA LEU A 96 -10.44 11.27 0.65
C LEU A 96 -9.04 11.63 0.07
N PRO A 97 -8.76 12.91 -0.26
CA PRO A 97 -7.47 13.33 -0.82
C PRO A 97 -6.28 13.20 0.14
N ASN A 98 -6.52 13.05 1.45
CA ASN A 98 -5.49 12.86 2.47
C ASN A 98 -5.28 11.37 2.86
N GLY A 99 -5.89 10.44 2.12
CA GLY A 99 -5.82 9.00 2.39
C GLY A 99 -6.80 8.50 3.46
N VAL A 100 -6.96 7.18 3.56
CA VAL A 100 -7.95 6.52 4.45
C VAL A 100 -7.73 6.91 5.93
N LEU A 101 -6.48 7.15 6.32
CA LEU A 101 -6.15 7.51 7.71
C LEU A 101 -6.62 8.91 8.13
N SER A 102 -6.80 9.84 7.18
CA SER A 102 -7.32 11.18 7.49
C SER A 102 -8.78 11.18 7.99
N LEU A 103 -9.56 10.13 7.68
CA LEU A 103 -10.89 9.95 8.27
C LEU A 103 -10.86 9.42 9.71
N LEU A 104 -9.79 8.73 10.09
CA LEU A 104 -9.64 8.17 11.44
C LEU A 104 -9.32 9.29 12.44
N ASP A 105 -8.42 10.20 12.06
CA ASP A 105 -8.05 11.39 12.84
C ASP A 105 -9.19 12.42 12.96
N ARG A 106 -9.99 12.59 11.89
CA ARG A 106 -11.21 13.44 11.91
C ARG A 106 -12.31 12.91 12.83
N LYS A 107 -12.27 11.62 13.21
CA LYS A 107 -13.20 11.02 14.17
C LYS A 107 -12.72 11.20 15.62
N GLU A 108 -11.42 11.34 15.84
CA GLU A 108 -10.84 11.53 17.19
C GLU A 108 -11.03 12.97 17.69
N THR A 109 -11.01 13.95 16.80
CA THR A 109 -11.28 15.37 17.12
C THR A 109 -12.76 15.70 17.40
N ARG A 110 -13.67 14.72 17.30
CA ARG A 110 -15.11 14.88 17.59
C ARG A 110 -15.59 14.02 18.77
N LYS A 111 -14.67 13.55 19.62
CA LYS A 111 -14.99 12.95 20.93
C LYS A 111 -14.58 13.88 22.06
#